data_AF-A0A9E5NQK4-F1
#
_entry.id   AF-A0A9E5NQK4-F1
#
_cell.length_a   1.000
_cell.length_b   1.000
_cell.length_c   1.000
_cell.angle_alpha   90.00
_cell.angle_beta   90.00
_cell.angle_gamma   90.00
#
_symmetry.space_group_name_H-M   'P 1'
#
loop_
_entity.id
_entity.type
_entity.pdbx_description
1 polymer ?
#
loop_
_entity_poly.entity_id
_entity_poly.type
_entity_poly.pdbx_seq_one_letter_code
_entity_poly.pdbx_strand_id
1 'polypeptide(L)' 'MPVTVENLTNRPVLLRLNSGQTLHLAPRTTSGEILDVEVKSNAKVQKLEGRRVITLHKVE' A
#
# COMPACT_ATOMS: atom_id res chain seq x y z
N MET A 1 7.01 -1.80 -12.73
CA MET A 1 6.21 -0.56 -12.76
C MET A 1 6.08 -0.06 -11.34
N PRO A 2 6.23 1.25 -11.10
CA PRO A 2 5.91 1.83 -9.82
C PRO A 2 4.40 1.77 -9.58
N VAL A 3 4.03 1.63 -8.30
CA VAL A 3 2.67 1.66 -7.81
C VAL A 3 2.62 2.59 -6.60
N THR A 4 1.49 3.25 -6.40
CA THR A 4 1.21 3.99 -5.17
C THR A 4 0.12 3.28 -4.39
N VAL A 5 0.15 3.42 -3.07
CA VAL A 5 -0.84 2.83 -2.17
C VAL A 5 -1.64 3.96 -1.56
N GLU A 6 -2.95 3.94 -1.76
CA GLU A 6 -3.86 4.88 -1.11
C GLU A 6 -4.56 4.20 0.07
N ASN A 7 -4.63 4.92 1.19
CA ASN A 7 -5.40 4.51 2.36
C ASN A 7 -6.85 5.00 2.24
N LEU A 8 -7.79 4.06 2.13
CA LEU A 8 -9.20 4.36 1.98
C LEU A 8 -9.93 4.62 3.31
N THR A 9 -9.23 4.46 4.44
CA THR A 9 -9.82 4.56 5.76
C THR A 9 -9.53 5.91 6.42
N ASN A 10 -10.34 6.23 7.44
CA ASN A 10 -10.14 7.40 8.30
C ASN A 10 -9.13 7.14 9.44
N ARG A 11 -8.37 6.04 9.37
CA ARG A 11 -7.36 5.66 10.37
C ARG A 11 -6.01 5.49 9.69
N PRO A 12 -4.89 5.75 10.38
CA PRO A 12 -3.58 5.50 9.80
C PRO A 12 -3.37 4.00 9.54
N VAL A 13 -2.74 3.67 8.41
CA VAL A 13 -2.44 2.30 8.00
C VAL A 13 -0.93 2.12 7.93
N LEU A 14 -0.45 1.08 8.61
CA LEU A 14 0.95 0.66 8.61
C LEU A 14 1.11 -0.59 7.77
N LEU A 15 1.88 -0.46 6.69
CA LEU A 15 2.03 -1.49 5.69
C LEU A 15 3.52 -1.83 5.55
N ARG A 16 3.87 -3.08 5.85
CA ARG A 16 5.27 -3.53 5.76
C ARG A 16 5.49 -4.11 4.38
N LEU A 17 6.43 -3.54 3.64
CA LEU A 17 6.86 -3.96 2.32
C LEU A 17 7.78 -5.19 2.40
N ASN A 18 7.99 -5.86 1.27
CA ASN A 18 8.84 -7.06 1.21
C ASN A 18 10.31 -6.78 1.56
N SER A 19 10.83 -5.58 1.24
CA SER A 19 12.15 -5.10 1.68
C SER A 19 12.29 -4.96 3.21
N GLY A 20 11.19 -5.08 3.94
CA GLY A 20 11.13 -4.84 5.38
C GLY A 20 10.87 -3.38 5.75
N GLN A 21 10.85 -2.46 4.79
CA GLN A 21 10.46 -1.07 5.01
C GLN A 21 8.99 -1.00 5.46
N THR A 22 8.68 -0.08 6.37
CA THR A 22 7.30 0.18 6.80
C THR A 22 6.82 1.46 6.16
N LEU A 23 5.74 1.36 5.40
CA LEU A 23 5.02 2.46 4.81
C LEU A 23 3.97 2.96 5.79
N HIS A 24 4.04 4.25 6.10
CA HIS A 24 3.10 4.92 6.99
C HIS A 24 2.14 5.73 6.13
N LEU A 25 0.89 5.27 6.03
CA LEU A 25 -0.15 5.98 5.32
C LEU A 25 -1.05 6.69 6.32
N ALA A 26 -1.10 8.02 6.23
CA ALA A 26 -2.10 8.79 6.93
C ALA A 26 -3.51 8.48 6.39
N PRO A 27 -4.57 8.83 7.13
CA PRO A 27 -5.94 8.67 6.66
C PRO A 27 -6.18 9.35 5.31
N ARG A 28 -6.86 8.67 4.38
CA ARG A 28 -7.22 9.25 3.06
C ARG A 28 -6.03 9.80 2.27
N THR A 29 -4.85 9.22 2.44
CA THR A 29 -3.62 9.68 1.81
C THR A 29 -3.01 8.60 0.93
N THR A 30 -2.29 9.03 -0.11
CA THR A 30 -1.55 8.18 -1.03
C THR A 30 -0.06 8.20 -0.71
N SER A 31 0.59 7.05 -0.81
CA SER A 31 2.04 6.96 -0.65
C SER A 31 2.80 7.56 -1.83
N GLY A 32 4.10 7.76 -1.65
CA GLY A 32 5.02 7.86 -2.78
C GLY A 32 5.07 6.59 -3.62
N GLU A 33 5.81 6.67 -4.72
CA GLU A 33 6.02 5.57 -5.65
C GLU A 33 6.80 4.43 -5.00
N ILE A 34 6.25 3.23 -5.12
CA ILE A 34 6.82 1.99 -4.59
C ILE A 34 6.93 1.01 -5.74
N LEU A 35 8.00 0.22 -5.79
CA LEU A 35 8.13 -0.80 -6.82
C LEU A 35 7.04 -1.87 -6.66
N ASP A 36 6.38 -2.26 -7.73
CA ASP A 36 5.36 -3.33 -7.72
C ASP A 36 5.84 -4.61 -7.01
N VAL A 37 7.12 -4.97 -7.14
CA VAL A 37 7.72 -6.15 -6.49
C VAL A 37 7.65 -6.11 -4.95
N GLU A 38 7.58 -4.92 -4.36
CA GLU A 38 7.53 -4.74 -2.91
C GLU A 38 6.16 -5.06 -2.30
N VAL A 39 5.12 -4.90 -3.11
CA VAL A 39 3.73 -5.18 -2.73
C VAL A 39 3.22 -6.50 -3.32
N LYS A 40 3.77 -6.91 -4.47
CA LYS A 40 3.48 -8.17 -5.14
C LYS A 40 3.94 -9.34 -4.26
N SER A 41 3.08 -10.34 -4.13
CA SER A 41 3.26 -11.48 -3.21
C SER A 41 3.25 -11.15 -1.71
N ASN A 42 2.91 -9.92 -1.32
CA ASN A 42 2.73 -9.60 0.10
C ASN A 42 1.30 -9.92 0.56
N ALA A 43 1.14 -11.02 1.30
CA ALA A 43 -0.16 -11.49 1.77
C ALA A 43 -0.90 -10.45 2.63
N LYS A 44 -0.19 -9.56 3.34
CA LYS A 44 -0.81 -8.51 4.14
C LYS A 44 -1.41 -7.42 3.25
N VAL A 45 -0.71 -7.03 2.18
CA VAL A 45 -1.22 -6.06 1.20
C VAL A 45 -2.48 -6.60 0.53
N GLN A 46 -2.43 -7.82 0.01
CA GLN A 46 -3.58 -8.46 -0.63
C GLN A 46 -4.80 -8.56 0.31
N LYS A 47 -4.55 -8.88 1.59
CA LYS A 47 -5.61 -8.91 2.60
C LYS A 47 -6.21 -7.54 2.89
N LEU A 48 -5.39 -6.48 2.91
CA LEU A 48 -5.85 -5.11 3.16
C LEU A 48 -6.59 -4.54 1.95
N GLU A 49 -6.11 -4.82 0.74
CA GLU A 49 -6.76 -4.48 -0.52
C GLU A 49 -8.12 -5.19 -0.65
N GLY A 50 -8.16 -6.50 -0.39
CA GLY A 50 -9.42 -7.28 -0.40
C GLY A 50 -10.44 -6.82 0.65
N ARG A 51 -9.99 -6.17 1.73
CA ARG A 51 -10.86 -5.56 2.75
C ARG A 51 -11.22 -4.10 2.47
N ARG A 52 -10.82 -3.56 1.31
CA ARG A 52 -10.98 -2.14 0.93
C ARG A 52 -10.38 -1.17 1.95
N VAL A 53 -9.31 -1.58 2.64
CA VAL A 53 -8.55 -0.72 3.56
C VAL A 53 -7.57 0.15 2.78
N ILE A 54 -6.99 -0.42 1.73
CA ILE A 54 -6.07 0.25 0.81
C ILE A 54 -6.50 -0.02 -0.63
N THR A 55 -6.02 0.81 -1.56
CA THR A 55 -6.05 0.51 -2.99
C THR A 55 -4.66 0.75 -3.60
N LEU A 56 -4.32 -0.03 -4.61
CA LEU A 56 -3.07 0.10 -5.36
C LEU A 56 -3.36 0.81 -6.67
N HIS A 57 -2.65 1.91 -6.93
CA HIS A 57 -2.71 2.63 -8.20
C HIS A 57 -1.43 2.37 -8.97
N LYS A 58 -1.54 2.01 -10.25
CA LYS A 58 -0.36 1.91 -11.12
C LYS A 58 0.04 3.31 -11.56
N VAL A 59 1.33 3.60 -11.49
CA VAL A 59 1.89 4.84 -12.02
C VAL A 59 2.50 4.47 -13.38
N GLU A 60 1.96 5.06 -14.45
CA GLU A 60 2.46 4.90 -15.83
C GLU A 60 3.71 5.75 -16.08
#